data_AF-W7S7J1-F1
#
_entry.id   AF-W7S7J1-F1
#
_cell.length_a   1.000
_cell.length_b   1.000
_cell.length_c   1.000
_cell.angle_alpha   90.00
_cell.angle_beta   90.00
_cell.angle_gamma   90.00
#
_symmetry.space_group_name_H-M   'P 1'
#
loop_
_entity.id
_entity.type
_entity.pdbx_description
1 polymer ?
#
loop_
_entity_poly.entity_id
_entity_poly.type
_entity_poly.pdbx_seq_one_letter_code
_entity_poly.pdbx_strand_id
1 'polypeptide(L)'
;MFDVSIKPGAGQPDLIQLIAAVELLREHWCEPPRPSQMDLSTLVQQLLSLIAQHGGARPEEAYRVLCGRGGPFTAVRPQQFAALLRELAERDVVVQSADRTLLTGAKGDREVNHYTFYAAFPTAEEYRLVHGDTTLGTMPVENPIHEDQLVVFAARRWRVLAVHEEDKLIQLTPASGGKPVIVGPSSGRVHAVVRTRMRAILAGDEHFPYLDSTAQQALEQARRAYAQLRLDEECFVRDGQDVLALPWTGDLELGTLAQLLVGQGLDVAAQNLALVVVKATVEDVRVAVRSIAEAPPPTEVDLAREVLNKVTAKYDRWLGADLLAAQYATTHLDCPAAVEVARSLIGLVA
;
A
#
# COMPACT_ATOMS: atom_id res chain seq x y z
N MET A 1 32.17 13.59 -8.70
CA MET A 1 32.06 12.14 -8.95
C MET A 1 30.64 11.77 -8.51
N PHE A 2 29.69 11.90 -9.44
CA PHE A 2 28.26 11.86 -9.18
C PHE A 2 27.80 10.40 -9.19
N ASP A 3 27.28 9.93 -8.06
CA ASP A 3 26.64 8.62 -7.95
C ASP A 3 25.13 8.79 -8.15
N VAL A 4 24.67 8.35 -9.31
CA VAL A 4 23.29 8.42 -9.80
C VAL A 4 22.64 7.08 -9.47
N SER A 5 22.06 6.98 -8.27
CA SER A 5 21.15 5.88 -7.93
C SER A 5 19.71 6.37 -8.00
N ILE A 6 19.30 6.82 -9.18
CA ILE A 6 17.90 6.82 -9.63
C ILE A 6 17.92 6.32 -11.08
N LYS A 7 17.52 5.06 -11.29
CA LYS A 7 16.97 4.58 -12.56
C LYS A 7 15.78 3.71 -12.19
N PRO A 8 14.60 3.98 -12.79
CA PRO A 8 14.41 4.12 -14.24
C PRO A 8 14.25 5.55 -14.76
N GLY A 9 14.95 5.86 -15.85
CA GLY A 9 14.50 6.78 -16.91
C GLY A 9 14.26 8.26 -16.59
N ALA A 10 15.33 9.04 -16.34
CA ALA A 10 15.56 10.43 -16.81
C ALA A 10 14.39 11.44 -16.98
N GLY A 11 13.35 11.36 -16.16
CA GLY A 11 12.29 12.36 -16.00
C GLY A 11 11.80 12.28 -14.57
N GLN A 12 11.53 13.41 -13.92
CA GLN A 12 11.00 13.41 -12.56
C GLN A 12 9.54 12.87 -12.63
N PRO A 13 9.25 11.62 -12.22
CA PRO A 13 7.89 11.06 -12.36
C PRO A 13 6.86 11.90 -11.58
N ASP A 14 7.29 12.51 -10.49
CA ASP A 14 6.50 13.42 -9.67
C ASP A 14 6.08 14.69 -10.44
N LEU A 15 6.95 15.24 -11.29
CA LEU A 15 6.61 16.38 -12.14
C LEU A 15 5.53 16.01 -13.14
N ILE A 16 5.67 14.86 -13.81
CA ILE A 16 4.69 14.40 -14.80
C ILE A 16 3.36 14.09 -14.13
N GLN A 17 3.39 13.49 -12.93
CA GLN A 17 2.21 13.24 -12.12
C GLN A 17 1.54 14.55 -11.68
N LEU A 18 2.31 15.58 -11.32
CA LEU A 18 1.79 16.90 -10.99
C LEU A 18 1.09 17.55 -12.18
N ILE A 19 1.70 17.53 -13.37
CA ILE A 19 1.08 18.02 -14.61
C ILE A 19 -0.22 17.26 -14.87
N ALA A 20 -0.20 15.93 -14.79
CA ALA A 20 -1.39 15.10 -14.96
C ALA A 20 -2.51 15.46 -13.97
N ALA A 21 -2.17 15.66 -12.70
CA ALA A 21 -3.13 16.07 -11.67
C ALA A 21 -3.72 17.46 -11.94
N VAL A 22 -2.90 18.42 -12.39
CA VAL A 22 -3.37 19.76 -12.76
C VAL A 22 -4.32 19.71 -13.96
N GLU A 23 -3.99 18.95 -15.00
CA GLU A 23 -4.86 18.82 -16.17
C GLU A 23 -6.19 18.14 -15.83
N LEU A 24 -6.15 17.06 -15.04
CA LEU A 24 -7.37 16.40 -14.56
C LEU A 24 -8.23 17.32 -13.70
N LEU A 25 -7.61 18.15 -12.84
CA LEU A 25 -8.32 19.15 -12.04
C LEU A 25 -9.01 20.20 -12.93
N ARG A 26 -8.36 20.64 -14.01
CA ARG A 26 -8.94 21.57 -14.99
C ARG A 26 -10.13 20.96 -15.74
N GLU A 27 -10.15 19.63 -15.87
CA GLU A 27 -11.28 18.86 -16.40
C GLU A 27 -12.33 18.54 -15.33
N HIS A 28 -12.20 19.08 -14.12
CA HIS A 28 -13.06 18.82 -12.97
C HIS A 28 -13.10 17.34 -12.56
N TRP A 29 -12.06 16.58 -12.88
CA TRP A 29 -11.91 15.21 -12.43
C TRP A 29 -11.21 15.17 -11.08
N CYS A 30 -11.83 14.47 -10.13
CA CYS A 30 -11.23 14.09 -8.85
C CYS A 30 -11.25 12.57 -8.74
N GLU A 31 -10.26 12.01 -8.04
CA GLU A 31 -10.23 10.56 -7.79
C GLU A 31 -11.49 10.12 -7.03
N PRO A 32 -12.22 9.11 -7.52
CA PRO A 32 -13.44 8.65 -6.87
C PRO A 32 -13.13 7.98 -5.53
N PRO A 33 -13.97 8.20 -4.49
CA PRO A 33 -13.85 7.45 -3.26
C PRO A 33 -14.16 5.96 -3.51
N ARG A 34 -13.65 5.10 -2.63
CA ARG A 34 -13.89 3.66 -2.67
C ARG A 34 -14.80 3.25 -1.49
N PRO A 35 -16.14 3.34 -1.64
CA PRO A 35 -17.08 3.24 -0.52
C PRO A 35 -17.24 1.82 0.05
N SER A 36 -16.71 0.80 -0.63
CA SER A 36 -16.88 -0.62 -0.25
C SER A 36 -15.68 -1.20 0.50
N GLN A 37 -14.75 -0.36 0.97
CA GLN A 37 -13.59 -0.82 1.73
C GLN A 37 -13.98 -1.22 3.15
N MET A 38 -13.46 -2.36 3.59
CA MET A 38 -13.57 -2.78 4.96
C MET A 38 -12.46 -2.14 5.77
N ASP A 39 -12.82 -1.38 6.80
CA ASP A 39 -11.88 -0.82 7.78
C ASP A 39 -12.27 -1.34 9.17
N LEU A 40 -11.75 -2.53 9.52
CA LEU A 40 -12.01 -3.17 10.79
C LEU A 40 -11.28 -2.47 11.93
N SER A 41 -10.13 -1.85 11.68
CA SER A 41 -9.42 -1.10 12.72
C SER A 41 -10.28 0.07 13.22
N THR A 42 -10.78 0.91 12.30
CA THR A 42 -11.67 2.00 12.68
C THR A 42 -13.00 1.47 13.23
N LEU A 43 -13.54 0.36 12.71
CA LEU A 43 -14.73 -0.27 13.28
C LEU A 43 -14.53 -0.70 14.74
N VAL A 44 -13.38 -1.29 15.09
CA VAL A 44 -13.07 -1.66 16.48
C VAL A 44 -13.05 -0.43 17.37
N GLN A 45 -12.42 0.66 16.93
CA GLN A 45 -12.42 1.91 17.67
C GLN A 45 -13.84 2.45 17.87
N GLN A 46 -14.67 2.48 16.82
CA GLN A 46 -16.04 2.97 16.92
C GLN A 46 -16.92 2.08 17.80
N LEU A 47 -16.70 0.76 17.78
CA LEU A 47 -17.36 -0.17 18.70
C LEU A 47 -16.98 0.12 20.16
N LEU A 48 -15.70 0.32 20.45
CA LEU A 48 -15.24 0.67 21.79
C LEU A 48 -15.80 2.03 22.25
N SER A 49 -15.81 3.03 21.36
CA SER A 49 -16.43 4.33 21.63
C SER A 49 -17.93 4.22 21.93
N LEU A 50 -18.66 3.41 21.17
CA LEU A 50 -20.09 3.16 21.39
C LEU A 50 -20.34 2.53 22.76
N ILE A 51 -19.56 1.50 23.12
CA ILE A 51 -19.66 0.84 24.43
C ILE A 51 -19.34 1.83 25.55
N ALA A 52 -18.25 2.60 25.43
CA ALA A 52 -17.83 3.55 26.44
C ALA A 52 -18.84 4.70 26.63
N GLN A 53 -19.40 5.23 25.53
CA GLN A 53 -20.39 6.30 25.56
C GLN A 53 -21.67 5.91 26.31
N HIS A 54 -22.13 4.67 26.13
CA HIS A 54 -23.40 4.20 26.67
C HIS A 54 -23.25 3.35 27.95
N GLY A 55 -22.02 3.09 28.39
CA GLY A 55 -21.73 2.14 29.47
C GLY A 55 -22.03 0.68 29.10
N GLY A 56 -22.21 0.39 27.82
CA GLY A 56 -22.56 -0.91 27.26
C GLY A 56 -23.37 -0.81 25.97
N ALA A 57 -23.39 -1.87 25.17
CA ALA A 57 -24.20 -1.94 23.96
C ALA A 57 -24.71 -3.35 23.66
N ARG A 58 -25.92 -3.49 23.09
CA ARG A 58 -26.36 -4.80 22.57
C ARG A 58 -25.67 -5.10 21.22
N PRO A 59 -25.22 -6.34 20.96
CA PRO A 59 -24.55 -6.68 19.70
C PRO A 59 -25.34 -6.31 18.44
N GLU A 60 -26.64 -6.59 18.44
CA GLU A 60 -27.55 -6.27 17.34
C GLU A 60 -27.70 -4.76 17.11
N GLU A 61 -27.68 -3.97 18.18
CA GLU A 61 -27.76 -2.51 18.11
C GLU A 61 -26.44 -1.91 17.62
N ALA A 62 -25.31 -2.39 18.14
CA ALA A 62 -23.99 -2.00 17.68
C ALA A 62 -23.82 -2.30 16.19
N TYR A 63 -24.19 -3.50 15.73
CA TYR A 63 -24.17 -3.85 14.32
C TYR A 63 -25.08 -2.94 13.49
N ARG A 64 -26.31 -2.69 13.94
CA ARG A 64 -27.27 -1.83 13.22
C ARG A 64 -26.73 -0.41 13.02
N VAL A 65 -26.12 0.17 14.05
CA VAL A 65 -25.58 1.54 14.01
C VAL A 65 -24.31 1.62 13.16
N LEU A 66 -23.40 0.67 13.32
CA LEU A 66 -22.07 0.73 12.70
C LEU A 66 -22.04 0.14 11.28
N CYS A 67 -22.67 -1.02 11.08
CA CYS A 67 -22.60 -1.81 9.84
C CYS A 67 -23.93 -1.90 9.09
N GLY A 68 -25.03 -1.44 9.69
CA GLY A 68 -26.36 -1.45 9.09
C GLY A 68 -26.50 -0.46 7.93
N ARG A 69 -27.69 -0.43 7.31
CA ARG A 69 -27.99 0.49 6.20
C ARG A 69 -27.80 1.94 6.65
N GLY A 70 -26.94 2.68 5.94
CA GLY A 70 -26.60 4.07 6.27
C GLY A 70 -25.52 4.23 7.35
N GLY A 71 -25.02 3.12 7.91
CA GLY A 71 -23.84 3.12 8.77
C GLY A 71 -22.54 3.25 7.96
N PRO A 72 -21.43 3.64 8.60
CA PRO A 72 -20.14 3.83 7.92
C PRO A 72 -19.48 2.52 7.46
N PHE A 73 -19.77 1.37 8.07
CA PHE A 73 -19.09 0.09 7.81
C PHE A 73 -19.97 -0.93 7.06
N THR A 74 -20.67 -0.48 6.01
CA THR A 74 -21.62 -1.34 5.27
C THR A 74 -20.99 -2.56 4.57
N ALA A 75 -19.66 -2.56 4.37
CA ALA A 75 -18.93 -3.70 3.81
C ALA A 75 -18.85 -4.90 4.78
N VAL A 76 -19.09 -4.69 6.08
CA VAL A 76 -18.97 -5.73 7.12
C VAL A 76 -20.29 -6.48 7.27
N ARG A 77 -20.26 -7.78 6.95
CA ARG A 77 -21.43 -8.67 7.05
C ARG A 77 -21.68 -9.10 8.51
N PRO A 78 -22.90 -9.55 8.86
CA PRO A 78 -23.20 -9.98 10.24
C PRO A 78 -22.28 -11.08 10.77
N GLN A 79 -21.90 -12.03 9.91
CA GLN A 79 -21.00 -13.12 10.26
C GLN A 79 -19.58 -12.62 10.57
N GLN A 80 -19.11 -11.61 9.85
CA GLN A 80 -17.79 -10.98 10.06
C GLN A 80 -17.81 -10.15 11.34
N PHE A 81 -18.89 -9.41 11.62
CA PHE A 81 -19.03 -8.69 12.88
C PHE A 81 -19.09 -9.64 14.09
N ALA A 82 -19.80 -10.76 13.98
CA ALA A 82 -19.83 -11.78 15.04
C ALA A 82 -18.46 -12.47 15.23
N ALA A 83 -17.67 -12.64 14.16
CA ALA A 83 -16.29 -13.10 14.26
C ALA A 83 -15.40 -12.07 14.97
N LEU A 84 -15.53 -10.79 14.59
CA LEU A 84 -14.82 -9.69 15.24
C LEU A 84 -15.08 -9.66 16.75
N LEU A 85 -16.35 -9.72 17.17
CA LEU A 85 -16.69 -9.73 18.60
C LEU A 85 -16.05 -10.91 19.36
N ARG A 86 -15.99 -12.09 18.74
CA ARG A 86 -15.34 -13.27 19.36
C ARG A 86 -13.83 -13.06 19.51
N GLU A 87 -13.17 -12.56 18.48
CA GLU A 87 -11.73 -12.29 18.51
C GLU A 87 -11.35 -11.20 19.53
N LEU A 88 -12.18 -10.16 19.65
CA LEU A 88 -12.02 -9.11 20.66
C LEU A 88 -12.24 -9.67 22.07
N ALA A 89 -13.19 -10.59 22.26
CA ALA A 89 -13.44 -11.24 23.53
C ALA A 89 -12.30 -12.17 23.96
N GLU A 90 -11.78 -12.97 23.04
CA GLU A 90 -10.60 -13.81 23.29
C GLU A 90 -9.37 -13.00 23.73
N ARG A 91 -9.29 -11.74 23.32
CA ARG A 91 -8.18 -10.83 23.64
C ARG A 91 -8.45 -9.93 24.85
N ASP A 92 -9.60 -10.06 25.50
CA ASP A 92 -10.05 -9.22 26.63
C ASP A 92 -10.18 -7.72 26.26
N VAL A 93 -10.59 -7.46 25.01
CA VAL A 93 -10.87 -6.10 24.50
C VAL A 93 -12.35 -5.75 24.71
N VAL A 94 -13.25 -6.69 24.43
CA VAL A 94 -14.70 -6.57 24.67
C VAL A 94 -15.14 -7.79 25.47
N VAL A 95 -16.00 -7.64 26.45
CA VAL A 95 -16.62 -8.77 27.17
C VAL A 95 -18.13 -8.71 27.02
N GLN A 96 -18.79 -9.87 27.14
CA GLN A 96 -20.24 -9.94 27.11
C GLN A 96 -20.78 -10.40 28.46
N SER A 97 -21.64 -9.59 29.08
CA SER A 97 -22.31 -9.94 30.34
C SER A 97 -23.42 -10.97 30.13
N ALA A 98 -23.95 -11.52 31.23
CA ALA A 98 -24.97 -12.57 31.20
C ALA A 98 -26.28 -12.15 30.51
N ASP A 99 -26.61 -10.86 30.54
CA ASP A 99 -27.76 -10.25 29.84
C ASP A 99 -27.47 -9.92 28.36
N ARG A 100 -26.30 -10.34 27.85
CA ARG A 100 -25.78 -10.14 26.49
C ARG A 100 -25.30 -8.73 26.16
N THR A 101 -25.20 -7.84 27.15
CA THR A 101 -24.62 -6.51 26.95
C THR A 101 -23.10 -6.61 26.70
N LEU A 102 -22.61 -5.95 25.65
CA LEU A 102 -21.19 -5.78 25.39
C LEU A 102 -20.64 -4.68 26.30
N LEU A 103 -19.54 -4.97 26.99
CA LEU A 103 -18.79 -4.07 27.86
C LEU A 103 -17.32 -4.06 27.42
N THR A 104 -16.54 -3.08 27.88
CA THR A 104 -15.09 -3.10 27.70
C THR A 104 -14.46 -4.21 28.55
N GLY A 105 -13.58 -5.00 27.94
CA GLY A 105 -12.68 -5.89 28.68
C GLY A 105 -11.51 -5.12 29.29
N ALA A 106 -10.63 -5.76 30.07
CA ALA A 106 -9.59 -5.02 30.77
C ALA A 106 -8.59 -4.35 29.81
N LYS A 107 -8.31 -4.95 28.64
CA LYS A 107 -7.48 -4.29 27.62
C LYS A 107 -8.24 -3.19 26.88
N GLY A 108 -9.52 -3.40 26.60
CA GLY A 108 -10.35 -2.38 25.95
C GLY A 108 -10.51 -1.14 26.82
N ASP A 109 -10.71 -1.31 28.12
CA ASP A 109 -10.83 -0.21 29.08
C ASP A 109 -9.53 0.60 29.19
N ARG A 110 -8.37 -0.08 29.24
CA ARG A 110 -7.06 0.61 29.19
C ARG A 110 -6.89 1.41 27.90
N GLU A 111 -7.29 0.84 26.76
CA GLU A 111 -7.18 1.54 25.48
C GLU A 111 -8.09 2.77 25.45
N VAL A 112 -9.38 2.64 25.76
CA VAL A 112 -10.35 3.75 25.71
C VAL A 112 -9.95 4.91 26.62
N ASN A 113 -9.31 4.62 27.76
CA ASN A 113 -8.82 5.64 28.70
C ASN A 113 -7.43 6.20 28.35
N HIS A 114 -6.77 5.69 27.30
CA HIS A 114 -5.48 6.19 26.86
C HIS A 114 -5.65 7.34 25.85
N TYR A 115 -4.83 8.40 25.96
CA TYR A 115 -4.97 9.60 25.12
C TYR A 115 -4.83 9.33 23.61
N THR A 116 -4.08 8.30 23.23
CA THR A 116 -3.94 7.92 21.81
C THR A 116 -5.23 7.37 21.23
N PHE A 117 -6.21 6.96 22.04
CA PHE A 117 -7.51 6.43 21.59
C PHE A 117 -8.30 7.39 20.72
N TYR A 118 -8.14 8.71 20.90
CA TYR A 118 -8.83 9.71 20.10
C TYR A 118 -8.35 9.78 18.64
N ALA A 119 -7.12 9.30 18.36
CA ALA A 119 -6.61 9.19 17.00
C ALA A 119 -6.94 7.80 16.41
N ALA A 120 -7.59 7.81 15.24
CA ALA A 120 -7.92 6.59 14.48
C ALA A 120 -6.75 6.06 13.66
N PHE A 121 -5.88 6.95 13.20
CA PHE A 121 -4.66 6.61 12.49
C PHE A 121 -3.50 6.36 13.47
N PRO A 122 -2.59 5.42 13.15
CA PRO A 122 -1.35 5.28 13.90
C PRO A 122 -0.57 6.60 13.80
N THR A 123 -0.01 7.04 14.92
CA THR A 123 0.97 8.12 14.91
C THR A 123 2.31 7.46 14.64
N ALA A 124 2.98 7.85 13.56
CA ALA A 124 4.34 7.38 13.28
C ALA A 124 5.23 7.72 14.47
N GLU A 125 5.88 6.71 15.03
CA GLU A 125 6.85 6.92 16.10
C GLU A 125 8.21 7.19 15.48
N GLU A 126 8.89 8.25 15.93
CA GLU A 126 10.24 8.56 15.49
C GLU A 126 11.24 7.64 16.20
N TYR A 127 11.91 6.77 15.44
CA TYR A 127 12.98 5.93 15.97
C TYR A 127 14.34 6.56 15.69
N ARG A 128 15.25 6.52 16.67
CA ARG A 128 16.66 6.85 16.48
C ARG A 128 17.36 5.69 15.78
N LEU A 129 18.06 5.99 14.70
CA LEU A 129 18.87 5.04 13.97
C LEU A 129 20.32 5.14 14.45
N VAL A 130 20.91 4.02 14.90
CA VAL A 130 22.28 3.99 15.43
C VAL A 130 23.12 2.90 14.75
N HIS A 131 24.42 3.14 14.61
CA HIS A 131 25.39 2.13 14.19
C HIS A 131 26.59 2.18 15.15
N GLY A 132 26.78 1.10 15.93
CA GLY A 132 27.66 1.13 17.10
C GLY A 132 27.22 2.25 18.06
N ASP A 133 28.15 3.10 18.46
CA ASP A 133 27.89 4.25 19.33
C ASP A 133 27.47 5.52 18.58
N THR A 134 27.34 5.46 17.25
CA THR A 134 27.02 6.64 16.42
C THR A 134 25.54 6.73 16.08
N THR A 135 24.90 7.82 16.47
CA THR A 135 23.55 8.16 15.98
C THR A 135 23.64 8.66 14.55
N LEU A 136 22.92 8.00 13.65
CA LEU A 136 22.83 8.33 12.23
C LEU A 136 21.75 9.41 11.98
N GLY A 137 20.65 9.36 12.72
CA GLY A 137 19.52 10.28 12.63
C GLY A 137 18.25 9.68 13.21
N THR A 138 17.09 10.22 12.86
CA THR A 138 15.78 9.62 13.18
C THR A 138 15.00 9.30 11.92
N MET A 139 14.06 8.36 12.03
CA MET A 139 13.15 8.01 10.95
C MET A 139 11.79 7.63 11.55
N PRO A 140 10.68 8.11 10.95
CA PRO A 140 9.35 7.64 11.32
C PRO A 140 9.23 6.16 10.98
N VAL A 141 8.75 5.38 11.93
CA VAL A 141 8.46 3.95 11.75
C VAL A 141 6.95 3.81 11.70
N GLU A 142 6.43 3.67 10.48
CA GLU A 142 5.00 3.50 10.20
C GLU A 142 4.59 2.02 10.12
N ASN A 143 5.53 1.14 9.78
CA ASN A 143 5.33 -0.31 9.70
C ASN A 143 6.35 -1.02 10.61
N PRO A 144 6.01 -2.19 11.18
CA PRO A 144 6.97 -2.97 11.96
C PRO A 144 8.26 -3.21 11.20
N ILE A 145 9.39 -2.92 11.85
CA ILE A 145 10.73 -3.19 11.34
C ILE A 145 11.24 -4.45 12.01
N HIS A 146 11.75 -5.38 11.22
CA HIS A 146 12.27 -6.65 11.70
C HIS A 146 13.80 -6.71 11.65
N GLU A 147 14.39 -7.54 12.49
CA GLU A 147 15.81 -7.90 12.37
C GLU A 147 16.11 -8.45 10.97
N ASP A 148 17.33 -8.24 10.50
CA ASP A 148 17.83 -8.53 9.15
C ASP A 148 17.15 -7.78 7.99
N GLN A 149 16.10 -7.01 8.24
CA GLN A 149 15.48 -6.15 7.24
C GLN A 149 16.47 -5.12 6.70
N LEU A 150 16.42 -4.85 5.39
CA LEU A 150 17.20 -3.81 4.76
C LEU A 150 16.40 -2.50 4.71
N VAL A 151 17.02 -1.39 5.10
CA VAL A 151 16.45 -0.04 5.07
C VAL A 151 17.40 0.93 4.38
N VAL A 152 16.85 1.98 3.75
CA VAL A 152 17.66 3.08 3.20
C VAL A 152 17.55 4.28 4.12
N PHE A 153 18.68 4.80 4.56
CA PHE A 153 18.75 6.04 5.33
C PHE A 153 19.96 6.87 4.90
N ALA A 154 19.75 8.17 4.68
CA ALA A 154 20.76 9.10 4.17
C ALA A 154 21.46 8.59 2.90
N ALA A 155 20.68 8.06 1.94
CA ALA A 155 21.15 7.45 0.69
C ALA A 155 22.11 6.26 0.86
N ARG A 156 22.19 5.68 2.07
CA ARG A 156 23.01 4.51 2.38
C ARG A 156 22.11 3.34 2.76
N ARG A 157 22.54 2.13 2.41
CA ARG A 157 21.84 0.89 2.74
C ARG A 157 22.32 0.37 4.08
N TRP A 158 21.35 0.01 4.92
CA TRP A 158 21.58 -0.50 6.26
C TRP A 158 20.79 -1.79 6.45
N ARG A 159 21.36 -2.73 7.20
CA ARG A 159 20.66 -3.91 7.71
C ARG A 159 20.31 -3.67 9.17
N VAL A 160 19.08 -3.97 9.54
CA VAL A 160 18.61 -3.92 10.92
C VAL A 160 19.25 -5.05 11.71
N LEU A 161 19.97 -4.71 12.77
CA LEU A 161 20.55 -5.66 13.71
C LEU A 161 19.58 -5.96 14.85
N ALA A 162 18.92 -4.93 15.39
CA ALA A 162 17.99 -5.04 16.50
C ALA A 162 17.05 -3.83 16.54
N VAL A 163 15.84 -4.03 17.04
CA VAL A 163 14.84 -2.98 17.29
C VAL A 163 14.53 -2.95 18.78
N HIS A 164 14.77 -1.81 19.42
CA HIS A 164 14.49 -1.54 20.82
C HIS A 164 13.23 -0.65 20.89
N GLU A 165 12.06 -1.28 20.95
CA GLU A 165 10.77 -0.60 20.87
C GLU A 165 10.49 0.35 22.05
N GLU A 166 10.96 0.00 23.25
CA GLU A 166 10.80 0.84 24.46
C GLU A 166 11.62 2.13 24.35
N ASP A 167 12.83 2.04 23.81
CA ASP A 167 13.77 3.17 23.68
C ASP A 167 13.63 3.93 22.35
N LYS A 168 12.71 3.49 21.48
CA LYS A 168 12.53 3.96 20.10
C LYS A 168 13.86 4.01 19.36
N LEU A 169 14.59 2.89 19.34
CA LEU A 169 15.94 2.82 18.78
C LEU A 169 16.09 1.61 17.84
N ILE A 170 16.71 1.83 16.68
CA ILE A 170 17.03 0.78 15.71
C ILE A 170 18.54 0.73 15.54
N GLN A 171 19.12 -0.42 15.84
CA GLN A 171 20.53 -0.69 15.59
C GLN A 171 20.70 -1.17 14.15
N LEU A 172 21.65 -0.57 13.45
CA LEU A 172 21.90 -0.78 12.02
C LEU A 172 23.35 -1.18 11.78
N THR A 173 23.60 -1.94 10.73
CA THR A 173 24.93 -2.21 10.18
C THR A 173 24.97 -1.95 8.67
N PRO A 174 26.10 -1.50 8.08
CA PRO A 174 26.19 -1.27 6.64
C PRO A 174 25.86 -2.53 5.83
N ALA A 175 25.11 -2.37 4.73
CA ALA A 175 24.76 -3.47 3.83
C ALA A 175 25.18 -3.18 2.38
N SER A 176 25.78 -4.18 1.73
CA SER A 176 26.29 -4.10 0.34
C SER A 176 25.36 -4.74 -0.71
N GLY A 177 24.27 -5.40 -0.31
CA GLY A 177 23.35 -6.08 -1.23
C GLY A 177 21.97 -6.39 -0.62
N GLY A 178 21.03 -6.79 -1.49
CA GLY A 178 19.62 -7.03 -1.19
C GLY A 178 18.72 -5.80 -1.45
N LYS A 179 17.41 -6.02 -1.53
CA LYS A 179 16.40 -5.00 -1.86
C LYS A 179 15.95 -4.31 -0.56
N PRO A 180 16.29 -3.04 -0.33
CA PRO A 180 15.85 -2.35 0.87
C PRO A 180 14.37 -2.00 0.79
N VAL A 181 13.68 -2.08 1.93
CA VAL A 181 12.35 -1.51 2.09
C VAL A 181 12.54 0.00 2.20
N ILE A 182 11.86 0.75 1.32
CA ILE A 182 11.78 2.21 1.45
C ILE A 182 10.81 2.47 2.60
N VAL A 183 11.32 3.06 3.67
CA VAL A 183 10.53 3.49 4.83
C VAL A 183 10.37 5.00 4.71
N GLY A 184 9.12 5.46 4.61
CA GLY A 184 8.76 6.87 4.50
C GLY A 184 7.24 7.00 4.38
N PRO A 185 6.70 8.21 4.63
CA PRO A 185 5.26 8.45 4.58
C PRO A 185 4.73 8.07 3.21
N SER A 186 3.74 7.18 3.17
CA SER A 186 3.12 6.80 1.91
C SER A 186 2.46 8.02 1.29
N SER A 187 2.98 8.54 0.17
CA SER A 187 2.14 9.31 -0.75
C SER A 187 0.95 8.42 -1.07
N GLY A 188 -0.28 8.88 -0.85
CA GLY A 188 -1.47 8.10 -1.11
C GLY A 188 -1.45 7.43 -2.50
N ARG A 189 -2.24 6.37 -2.66
CA ARG A 189 -2.28 5.61 -3.92
C ARG A 189 -2.69 6.49 -5.09
N VAL A 190 -2.05 6.29 -6.23
CA VAL A 190 -2.33 7.00 -7.48
C VAL A 190 -3.31 6.20 -8.33
N HIS A 191 -4.42 6.83 -8.73
CA HIS A 191 -5.42 6.22 -9.61
C HIS A 191 -4.89 5.94 -11.03
N ALA A 192 -5.42 4.90 -11.69
CA ALA A 192 -5.07 4.55 -13.07
C ALA A 192 -5.28 5.70 -14.07
N VAL A 193 -6.33 6.51 -13.89
CA VAL A 193 -6.61 7.68 -14.75
C VAL A 193 -5.45 8.69 -14.75
N VAL A 194 -4.82 8.91 -13.59
CA VAL A 194 -3.64 9.79 -13.48
C VAL A 194 -2.48 9.21 -14.29
N ARG A 195 -2.24 7.90 -14.18
CA ARG A 195 -1.16 7.20 -14.90
C ARG A 195 -1.40 7.17 -16.42
N THR A 196 -2.65 6.99 -16.85
CA THR A 196 -3.06 7.15 -18.25
C THR A 196 -2.80 8.56 -18.76
N ARG A 197 -3.14 9.60 -17.97
CA ARG A 197 -2.85 10.99 -18.32
C ARG A 197 -1.36 11.28 -18.39
N MET A 198 -0.56 10.75 -17.44
CA MET A 198 0.90 10.83 -17.48
C MET A 198 1.46 10.25 -18.78
N ARG A 199 0.97 9.07 -19.20
CA ARG A 199 1.37 8.45 -20.47
C ARG A 199 1.04 9.34 -21.67
N ALA A 200 -0.17 9.92 -21.70
CA ALA A 200 -0.59 10.83 -22.77
C ALA A 200 0.30 12.08 -22.85
N ILE A 201 0.62 12.69 -21.71
CA ILE A 201 1.52 13.86 -21.62
C ILE A 201 2.91 13.55 -22.17
N LEU A 202 3.44 12.35 -21.89
CA LEU A 202 4.75 11.91 -22.35
C LEU A 202 4.77 11.53 -23.84
N ALA A 203 3.67 11.02 -24.37
CA ALA A 203 3.52 10.71 -25.78
C ALA A 203 3.21 11.95 -26.65
N GLY A 204 2.58 12.97 -26.08
CA GLY A 204 2.20 14.19 -26.77
C GLY A 204 3.29 15.27 -26.80
N ASP A 205 2.99 16.37 -27.49
CA ASP A 205 3.83 17.56 -27.63
C ASP A 205 3.19 18.82 -27.00
N GLU A 206 2.11 18.63 -26.24
CA GLU A 206 1.33 19.68 -25.58
C GLU A 206 2.23 20.60 -24.73
N HIS A 207 1.93 21.89 -24.76
CA HIS A 207 2.60 22.91 -23.96
C HIS A 207 1.74 23.31 -22.77
N PHE A 208 2.34 23.37 -21.58
CA PHE A 208 1.67 23.72 -20.33
C PHE A 208 2.12 25.11 -19.85
N PRO A 209 1.31 26.18 -20.04
CA PRO A 209 1.74 27.56 -19.83
C PRO A 209 2.08 27.91 -18.38
N TYR A 210 1.66 27.08 -17.41
CA TYR A 210 1.94 27.27 -15.99
C TYR A 210 3.29 26.70 -15.56
N LEU A 211 3.99 25.97 -16.43
CA LEU A 211 5.33 25.46 -16.13
C LEU A 211 6.37 26.56 -16.34
N ASP A 212 7.28 26.72 -15.38
CA ASP A 212 8.47 27.55 -15.57
C ASP A 212 9.47 26.90 -16.54
N SER A 213 10.54 27.62 -16.88
CA SER A 213 11.55 27.13 -17.84
C SER A 213 12.27 25.86 -17.37
N THR A 214 12.42 25.65 -16.06
CA THR A 214 13.09 24.46 -15.51
C THR A 214 12.19 23.23 -15.64
N ALA A 215 10.90 23.38 -15.29
CA ALA A 215 9.91 22.32 -15.42
C ALA A 215 9.65 21.96 -16.88
N GLN A 216 9.63 22.94 -17.79
CA GLN A 216 9.51 22.69 -19.23
C GLN A 216 10.69 21.85 -19.76
N GLN A 217 11.93 22.19 -19.38
CA GLN A 217 13.11 21.41 -19.76
C GLN A 217 13.07 19.98 -19.21
N ALA A 218 12.63 19.81 -17.97
CA ALA A 218 12.47 18.49 -17.36
C ALA A 218 11.39 17.63 -18.06
N LEU A 219 10.26 18.24 -18.44
CA LEU A 219 9.22 17.57 -19.23
C LEU A 219 9.75 17.15 -20.61
N GLU A 220 10.46 18.03 -21.31
CA GLU A 220 11.07 17.69 -22.60
C GLU A 220 12.08 16.55 -22.47
N GLN A 221 12.89 16.54 -21.41
CA GLN A 221 13.82 15.45 -21.14
C GLN A 221 13.08 14.12 -20.92
N ALA A 222 11.98 14.15 -20.14
CA ALA A 222 11.14 12.99 -19.90
C ALA A 222 10.50 12.46 -21.20
N ARG A 223 9.98 13.34 -22.05
CA ARG A 223 9.44 12.99 -23.39
C ARG A 223 10.50 12.37 -24.29
N ARG A 224 11.72 12.93 -24.31
CA ARG A 224 12.84 12.35 -25.07
C ARG A 224 13.20 10.95 -24.55
N ALA A 225 13.25 10.76 -23.24
CA ALA A 225 13.50 9.45 -22.64
C ALA A 225 12.39 8.43 -22.98
N TYR A 226 11.12 8.85 -22.89
CA TYR A 226 9.96 8.04 -23.26
C TYR A 226 10.05 7.56 -24.72
N ALA A 227 10.35 8.47 -25.65
CA ALA A 227 10.51 8.15 -27.07
C ALA A 227 11.76 7.28 -27.35
N GLN A 228 12.90 7.56 -26.72
CA GLN A 228 14.13 6.77 -26.88
C GLN A 228 13.97 5.32 -26.42
N LEU A 229 13.18 5.11 -25.38
CA LEU A 229 12.85 3.79 -24.84
C LEU A 229 11.65 3.13 -25.55
N ARG A 230 11.00 3.84 -26.49
CA ARG A 230 9.80 3.39 -27.21
C ARG A 230 8.69 2.92 -26.28
N LEU A 231 8.44 3.66 -25.19
CA LEU A 231 7.46 3.27 -24.16
C LEU A 231 5.99 3.41 -24.61
N ASP A 232 5.77 3.92 -25.81
CA ASP A 232 4.51 3.84 -26.54
C ASP A 232 4.21 2.43 -27.04
N GLU A 233 5.24 1.64 -27.36
CA GLU A 233 5.12 0.30 -27.95
C GLU A 233 5.66 -0.81 -27.03
N GLU A 234 6.70 -0.52 -26.24
CA GLU A 234 7.37 -1.46 -25.33
C GLU A 234 6.97 -1.21 -23.88
N CYS A 235 6.47 -2.25 -23.23
CA CYS A 235 6.08 -2.22 -21.81
C CYS A 235 7.10 -2.91 -20.89
N PHE A 236 8.09 -3.63 -21.45
CA PHE A 236 9.14 -4.32 -20.70
C PHE A 236 10.51 -3.76 -21.08
N VAL A 237 11.18 -3.14 -20.13
CA VAL A 237 12.52 -2.56 -20.31
C VAL A 237 13.52 -3.35 -19.49
N ARG A 238 14.64 -3.74 -20.12
CA ARG A 238 15.75 -4.38 -19.40
C ARG A 238 16.58 -3.33 -18.68
N ASP A 239 16.80 -3.53 -17.38
CA ASP A 239 17.71 -2.72 -16.57
C ASP A 239 18.76 -3.63 -15.90
N GLY A 240 19.89 -3.81 -16.58
CA GLY A 240 20.93 -4.74 -16.14
C GLY A 240 20.45 -6.19 -16.10
N GLN A 241 20.34 -6.74 -14.89
CA GLN A 241 19.82 -8.10 -14.62
C GLN A 241 18.32 -8.10 -14.28
N ASP A 242 17.72 -6.92 -14.12
CA ASP A 242 16.32 -6.78 -13.72
C ASP A 242 15.47 -6.39 -14.95
N VAL A 243 14.16 -6.59 -14.82
CA VAL A 243 13.17 -6.18 -15.82
C VAL A 243 12.20 -5.22 -15.18
N LEU A 244 11.95 -4.11 -15.86
CA LEU A 244 10.96 -3.13 -15.51
C LEU A 244 9.73 -3.32 -16.40
N ALA A 245 8.57 -3.59 -15.80
CA ALA A 245 7.29 -3.58 -16.51
C ALA A 245 6.55 -2.27 -16.21
N LEU A 246 6.10 -1.58 -17.27
CA LEU A 246 5.47 -0.27 -17.20
C LEU A 246 4.03 -0.35 -17.74
N PRO A 247 3.08 -0.86 -16.95
CA PRO A 247 1.68 -1.05 -17.39
C PRO A 247 0.87 0.24 -17.51
N TRP A 248 1.38 1.38 -17.00
CA TRP A 248 0.64 2.65 -16.92
C TRP A 248 -0.72 2.53 -16.22
N THR A 249 -0.77 1.72 -15.16
CA THR A 249 -1.96 1.50 -14.33
C THR A 249 -1.80 2.11 -12.94
N GLY A 250 -2.90 2.17 -12.18
CA GLY A 250 -2.94 2.69 -10.83
C GLY A 250 -2.22 1.79 -9.83
N ASP A 251 -1.91 2.34 -8.66
CA ASP A 251 -1.11 1.64 -7.66
C ASP A 251 -1.83 0.40 -7.08
N LEU A 252 -3.17 0.37 -7.10
CA LEU A 252 -3.95 -0.80 -6.65
C LEU A 252 -3.74 -1.99 -7.60
N GLU A 253 -3.94 -1.76 -8.89
CA GLU A 253 -3.83 -2.76 -9.94
C GLU A 253 -2.36 -3.20 -10.10
N LEU A 254 -1.43 -2.24 -10.01
CA LEU A 254 0.01 -2.50 -10.02
C LEU A 254 0.43 -3.37 -8.83
N GLY A 255 0.00 -3.02 -7.62
CA GLY A 255 0.28 -3.79 -6.41
C GLY A 255 -0.31 -5.20 -6.47
N THR A 256 -1.55 -5.33 -6.96
CA THR A 256 -2.21 -6.64 -7.14
C THR A 256 -1.47 -7.49 -8.17
N LEU A 257 -1.09 -6.93 -9.32
CA LEU A 257 -0.31 -7.65 -10.33
C LEU A 257 1.05 -8.08 -9.80
N ALA A 258 1.71 -7.27 -8.96
CA ALA A 258 2.93 -7.65 -8.28
C ALA A 258 2.73 -8.92 -7.42
N GLN A 259 1.65 -8.98 -6.63
CA GLN A 259 1.34 -10.18 -5.81
C GLN A 259 1.06 -11.41 -6.67
N LEU A 260 0.32 -11.26 -7.78
CA LEU A 260 0.07 -12.36 -8.71
C LEU A 260 1.38 -12.89 -9.33
N LEU A 261 2.31 -12.01 -9.70
CA LEU A 261 3.61 -12.41 -10.25
C LEU A 261 4.52 -13.05 -9.18
N VAL A 262 4.44 -12.61 -7.92
CA VAL A 262 5.10 -13.31 -6.80
C VAL A 262 4.55 -14.72 -6.64
N GLY A 263 3.23 -14.92 -6.81
CA GLY A 263 2.61 -16.24 -6.86
C GLY A 263 3.10 -17.14 -8.02
N GLN A 264 3.62 -16.55 -9.10
CA GLN A 264 4.29 -17.25 -10.20
C GLN A 264 5.78 -17.55 -9.92
N GLY A 265 6.27 -17.25 -8.72
CA GLY A 265 7.65 -17.50 -8.29
C GLY A 265 8.66 -16.42 -8.69
N LEU A 266 8.21 -15.24 -9.14
CA LEU A 266 9.08 -14.12 -9.46
C LEU A 266 9.33 -13.23 -8.23
N ASP A 267 10.54 -12.66 -8.11
CA ASP A 267 10.83 -11.59 -7.12
C ASP A 267 10.44 -10.23 -7.71
N VAL A 268 9.26 -9.75 -7.35
CA VAL A 268 8.66 -8.53 -7.89
C VAL A 268 8.40 -7.51 -6.78
N ALA A 269 8.65 -6.23 -7.06
CA ALA A 269 8.05 -5.15 -6.27
C ALA A 269 7.44 -4.09 -7.19
N ALA A 270 6.28 -3.56 -6.78
CA ALA A 270 5.76 -2.32 -7.33
C ALA A 270 6.57 -1.15 -6.78
N GLN A 271 7.15 -0.34 -7.67
CA GLN A 271 7.90 0.87 -7.34
C GLN A 271 7.48 2.01 -8.26
N ASN A 272 6.86 3.03 -7.68
CA ASN A 272 6.26 4.15 -8.42
C ASN A 272 5.32 3.65 -9.52
N LEU A 273 5.66 3.87 -10.79
CA LEU A 273 4.87 3.50 -11.96
C LEU A 273 5.26 2.14 -12.58
N ALA A 274 6.22 1.42 -11.99
CA ALA A 274 6.81 0.22 -12.57
C ALA A 274 6.72 -1.00 -11.64
N LEU A 275 6.64 -2.19 -12.24
CA LEU A 275 7.01 -3.44 -11.58
C LEU A 275 8.49 -3.70 -11.82
N VAL A 276 9.24 -3.86 -10.73
CA VAL A 276 10.66 -4.22 -10.78
C VAL A 276 10.78 -5.71 -10.48
N VAL A 277 11.06 -6.49 -11.53
CA VAL A 277 11.30 -7.94 -11.44
C VAL A 277 12.80 -8.19 -11.37
N VAL A 278 13.24 -8.75 -10.26
CA VAL A 278 14.66 -8.90 -9.94
C VAL A 278 15.22 -10.17 -10.60
N LYS A 279 16.41 -10.06 -11.21
CA LYS A 279 17.15 -11.21 -11.80
C LYS A 279 16.31 -12.06 -12.76
N ALA A 280 15.51 -11.40 -13.61
CA ALA A 280 14.67 -12.06 -14.60
C ALA A 280 15.04 -11.62 -16.02
N THR A 281 14.66 -12.42 -17.01
CA THR A 281 14.66 -12.00 -18.41
C THR A 281 13.29 -11.45 -18.81
N VAL A 282 13.23 -10.66 -19.88
CA VAL A 282 11.95 -10.17 -20.42
C VAL A 282 11.02 -11.32 -20.78
N GLU A 283 11.56 -12.45 -21.23
CA GLU A 283 10.75 -13.63 -21.57
C GLU A 283 10.14 -14.27 -20.32
N ASP A 284 10.90 -14.40 -19.22
CA ASP A 284 10.36 -14.94 -17.96
C ASP A 284 9.16 -14.11 -17.48
N VAL A 285 9.27 -12.77 -17.56
CA VAL A 285 8.19 -11.86 -17.19
C VAL A 285 7.01 -11.98 -18.17
N ARG A 286 7.25 -12.04 -19.48
CA ARG A 286 6.18 -12.21 -20.48
C ARG A 286 5.41 -13.53 -20.29
N VAL A 287 6.11 -14.62 -19.98
CA VAL A 287 5.48 -15.93 -19.69
C VAL A 287 4.60 -15.84 -18.45
N ALA A 288 5.10 -15.26 -17.35
CA ALA A 288 4.32 -15.11 -16.12
C ALA A 288 3.09 -14.20 -16.32
N VAL A 289 3.26 -13.06 -16.98
CA VAL A 289 2.15 -12.14 -17.31
C VAL A 289 1.12 -12.82 -18.21
N ARG A 290 1.54 -13.62 -19.19
CA ARG A 290 0.62 -14.39 -20.04
C ARG A 290 -0.17 -15.42 -19.24
N SER A 291 0.50 -16.16 -18.35
CA SER A 291 -0.19 -17.11 -17.47
C SER A 291 -1.27 -16.44 -16.62
N ILE A 292 -1.00 -15.24 -16.09
CA ILE A 292 -1.98 -14.45 -15.33
C ILE A 292 -3.13 -13.98 -16.22
N ALA A 293 -2.83 -13.49 -17.43
CA ALA A 293 -3.80 -12.95 -18.37
C ALA A 293 -4.80 -14.00 -18.89
N GLU A 294 -4.35 -15.25 -19.04
CA GLU A 294 -5.14 -16.39 -19.53
C GLU A 294 -5.94 -17.10 -18.43
N ALA A 295 -5.52 -16.97 -17.17
CA ALA A 295 -6.21 -17.55 -16.04
C ALA A 295 -7.45 -16.71 -15.63
N PRO A 296 -8.49 -17.34 -15.05
CA PRO A 296 -9.53 -16.58 -14.36
C PRO A 296 -8.92 -15.85 -13.16
N PRO A 297 -9.36 -14.61 -12.85
CA PRO A 297 -8.89 -13.89 -11.67
C PRO A 297 -9.14 -14.71 -10.40
N PRO A 298 -8.16 -14.89 -9.51
CA PRO A 298 -8.40 -15.49 -8.20
C PRO A 298 -9.30 -14.57 -7.37
N THR A 299 -9.93 -15.12 -6.34
CA THR A 299 -10.64 -14.25 -5.38
C THR A 299 -9.62 -13.42 -4.60
N GLU A 300 -9.96 -12.16 -4.31
CA GLU A 300 -9.07 -11.26 -3.57
C GLU A 300 -8.75 -11.81 -2.18
N VAL A 301 -9.70 -12.51 -1.55
CA VAL A 301 -9.51 -13.12 -0.23
C VAL A 301 -8.49 -14.26 -0.29
N ASP A 302 -8.51 -15.08 -1.33
CA ASP A 302 -7.53 -16.17 -1.48
C ASP A 302 -6.12 -15.61 -1.68
N LEU A 303 -5.97 -14.60 -2.54
CA LEU A 303 -4.68 -13.91 -2.71
C LEU A 303 -4.23 -13.23 -1.41
N ALA A 304 -5.15 -12.57 -0.69
CA ALA A 304 -4.84 -11.92 0.59
C ALA A 304 -4.39 -12.88 1.69
N ARG A 305 -4.80 -14.16 1.65
CA ARG A 305 -4.33 -15.17 2.62
C ARG A 305 -2.84 -15.43 2.51
N GLU A 306 -2.31 -15.39 1.29
CA GLU A 306 -0.88 -15.62 0.99
C GLU A 306 0.00 -14.41 1.33
N VAL A 307 -0.58 -13.22 1.39
CA VAL A 307 0.14 -11.99 1.74
C VAL A 307 0.61 -12.02 3.19
N LEU A 308 1.90 -11.80 3.40
CA LEU A 308 2.49 -11.63 4.74
C LEU A 308 2.29 -10.19 5.24
N ASN A 309 2.40 -9.99 6.56
CA ASN A 309 2.39 -8.65 7.19
C ASN A 309 1.14 -7.79 6.90
N LYS A 310 -0.04 -8.33 7.16
CA LYS A 310 -1.33 -7.62 6.98
C LYS A 310 -1.72 -6.65 8.11
N VAL A 311 -0.97 -6.64 9.21
CA VAL A 311 -1.24 -5.79 10.38
C VAL A 311 -0.59 -4.44 10.14
N THR A 312 -1.38 -3.43 9.75
CA THR A 312 -0.88 -2.09 9.41
C THR A 312 -1.63 -0.99 10.15
N ALA A 313 -2.93 -1.13 10.36
CA ALA A 313 -3.73 -0.17 11.10
C ALA A 313 -3.68 -0.43 12.61
N LYS A 314 -4.00 0.62 13.38
CA LYS A 314 -3.80 0.69 14.83
C LYS A 314 -4.38 -0.51 15.60
N TYR A 315 -5.56 -1.00 15.20
CA TYR A 315 -6.25 -2.09 15.90
C TYR A 315 -6.20 -3.43 15.16
N ASP A 316 -5.46 -3.53 14.06
CA ASP A 316 -5.26 -4.78 13.32
C ASP A 316 -4.63 -5.88 14.19
N ARG A 317 -3.84 -5.49 15.20
CA ARG A 317 -3.26 -6.39 16.21
C ARG A 317 -4.29 -7.23 16.98
N TRP A 318 -5.56 -6.83 16.95
CA TRP A 318 -6.65 -7.58 17.60
C TRP A 318 -7.46 -8.45 16.64
N LEU A 319 -7.14 -8.42 15.35
CA LEU A 319 -7.83 -9.19 14.32
C LEU A 319 -7.12 -10.53 14.10
N GLY A 320 -7.91 -11.55 13.79
CA GLY A 320 -7.46 -12.85 13.35
C GLY A 320 -7.13 -12.86 11.86
N ALA A 321 -6.47 -13.93 11.41
CA ALA A 321 -5.96 -14.05 10.04
C ALA A 321 -7.05 -13.91 8.97
N ASP A 322 -8.25 -14.46 9.20
CA ASP A 322 -9.37 -14.40 8.25
C ASP A 322 -9.95 -12.99 8.13
N LEU A 323 -10.10 -12.26 9.24
CA LEU A 323 -10.56 -10.87 9.21
C LEU A 323 -9.51 -9.95 8.59
N LEU A 324 -8.23 -10.16 8.89
CA LEU A 324 -7.13 -9.45 8.23
C LEU A 324 -7.11 -9.70 6.72
N ALA A 325 -7.29 -10.95 6.28
CA ALA A 325 -7.37 -11.29 4.86
C ALA A 325 -8.58 -10.63 4.19
N ALA A 326 -9.75 -10.65 4.83
CA ALA A 326 -10.95 -9.99 4.31
C ALA A 326 -10.80 -8.46 4.20
N GLN A 327 -10.21 -7.82 5.22
CA GLN A 327 -9.89 -6.39 5.18
C GLN A 327 -8.91 -6.08 4.05
N TYR A 328 -7.78 -6.80 4.00
CA TYR A 328 -6.72 -6.61 3.02
C TYR A 328 -7.25 -6.76 1.59
N ALA A 329 -8.05 -7.81 1.34
CA ALA A 329 -8.69 -8.05 0.05
C ALA A 329 -9.47 -6.85 -0.48
N THR A 330 -10.30 -6.22 0.36
CA THR A 330 -11.11 -5.06 -0.06
C THR A 330 -10.32 -3.76 -0.19
N THR A 331 -9.20 -3.65 0.52
CA THR A 331 -8.45 -2.40 0.66
C THR A 331 -7.25 -2.34 -0.29
N HIS A 332 -6.63 -3.47 -0.64
CA HIS A 332 -5.34 -3.52 -1.34
C HIS A 332 -5.35 -4.34 -2.63
N LEU A 333 -6.42 -5.08 -2.93
CA LEU A 333 -6.48 -5.97 -4.09
C LEU A 333 -7.66 -5.64 -5.02
N ASP A 334 -7.41 -5.77 -6.32
CA ASP A 334 -8.43 -5.84 -7.38
C ASP A 334 -7.93 -6.84 -8.44
N CYS A 335 -8.23 -8.12 -8.19
CA CYS A 335 -7.76 -9.21 -9.03
C CYS A 335 -8.29 -9.12 -10.47
N PRO A 336 -9.59 -8.82 -10.71
CA PRO A 336 -10.10 -8.59 -12.05
C PRO A 336 -9.33 -7.49 -12.80
N ALA A 337 -9.15 -6.31 -12.19
CA ALA A 337 -8.45 -5.22 -12.86
C ALA A 337 -6.97 -5.55 -13.12
N ALA A 338 -6.30 -6.24 -12.20
CA ALA A 338 -4.92 -6.69 -12.40
C ALA A 338 -4.77 -7.67 -13.57
N VAL A 339 -5.73 -8.58 -13.75
CA VAL A 339 -5.76 -9.50 -14.91
C VAL A 339 -6.01 -8.73 -16.22
N GLU A 340 -6.87 -7.71 -16.24
CA GLU A 340 -7.02 -6.84 -17.43
C GLU A 340 -5.74 -6.07 -17.76
N VAL A 341 -5.01 -5.61 -16.74
CA VAL A 341 -3.68 -5.00 -16.93
C VAL A 341 -2.70 -6.02 -17.52
N ALA A 342 -2.69 -7.25 -17.02
CA ALA A 342 -1.85 -8.32 -17.57
C ALA A 342 -2.17 -8.58 -19.06
N ARG A 343 -3.45 -8.64 -19.44
CA ARG A 343 -3.88 -8.77 -20.84
C ARG A 343 -3.41 -7.62 -21.71
N SER A 344 -3.48 -6.39 -21.18
CA SER A 344 -3.01 -5.19 -21.87
C SER A 344 -1.50 -5.22 -22.13
N LEU A 345 -0.71 -5.74 -21.18
CA LEU A 345 0.75 -5.85 -21.31
C LEU A 345 1.21 -6.81 -22.41
N ILE A 346 0.43 -7.84 -22.74
CA ILE A 346 0.79 -8.82 -23.78
C ILE A 346 0.06 -8.60 -25.10
N GLY A 347 -0.64 -7.47 -25.26
CA GLY A 347 -1.38 -7.14 -26.48
C GLY A 347 -2.61 -8.02 -26.71
N LEU A 348 -3.16 -8.64 -25.66
CA LEU A 348 -4.41 -9.43 -25.71
C LEU A 348 -5.67 -8.55 -25.51
N VAL A 349 -5.60 -7.25 -25.80
CA VAL A 349 -6.81 -6.43 -25.86
C VAL A 349 -7.40 -6.57 -27.26
N ALA A 350 -8.59 -7.19 -27.33
CA ALA A 350 -9.44 -7.24 -28.51
C ALA A 350 -10.08 -5.87 -28.79
#